data_AF-A0AAE7BGS4-F1
#
_entry.id   AF-A0AAE7BGS4-F1
#
_cell.length_a   1.000
_cell.length_b   1.000
_cell.length_c   1.000
_cell.angle_alpha   90.00
_cell.angle_beta   90.00
_cell.angle_gamma   90.00
#
_symmetry.space_group_name_H-M   'P 1'
#
loop_
_entity.id
_entity.type
_entity.pdbx_description
1 polymer ?
#
loop_
_entity_poly.entity_id
_entity_poly.type
_entity_poly.pdbx_seq_one_letter_code
_entity_poly.pdbx_strand_id
1 'polypeptide(L)'
;MSKKLDDKILLHAKPIVSKEEFINNFKNITLEIKLLRNNKEPIKDISFKAENIKVEKVSNNIELLKKYNLIYENKYIIKYEFTAREIATKLELTDEEIKDVSFVSGWIDANCDGKFSKNYEKWVEIAICRGITKEMLVAMECIEASNNQELIDALNKYCCQHEINTPLRVAHFLAQAATESGGFTKFVEDGTYKESIAIQSSYYSAYRNSIEGKNIQLIPRKDRNGNIQRDNDGNIIYNCKQPEYFNCKYGGKQGNTKVEPLNPKKQYYYQINDGFNYRGRGLIQITFRDTYKNFTTRYNAKNPDDIKDFEANPNLLEQIKYAVASACDYWANKSGGGKSSLNAHADEGTRDEVVLKISAVVNGYYPKELSEYNNLTSSEKAKYKKANDNLYIKTPNGYDERLENFHKLKQHMEL
;
A
#
# COMPACT_ATOMS: atom_id res chain seq x y z
N MET A 1 -13.61 2.76 -6.25
CA MET A 1 -13.78 3.79 -5.20
C MET A 1 -14.26 3.10 -3.93
N SER A 2 -13.90 3.63 -2.76
CA SER A 2 -14.38 3.13 -1.48
C SER A 2 -14.88 4.27 -0.60
N LYS A 3 -15.78 3.94 0.33
CA LYS A 3 -16.47 4.88 1.21
C LYS A 3 -16.63 4.26 2.59
N LYS A 4 -16.56 5.05 3.66
CA LYS A 4 -17.04 4.60 4.97
C LYS A 4 -18.56 4.43 4.93
N LEU A 5 -19.10 3.69 5.89
CA LEU A 5 -20.54 3.43 6.00
C LEU A 5 -21.38 4.72 6.00
N ASP A 6 -20.82 5.76 6.63
CA ASP A 6 -21.44 7.07 6.86
C ASP A 6 -21.02 8.13 5.82
N ASP A 7 -20.11 7.80 4.91
CA ASP A 7 -19.73 8.74 3.86
C ASP A 7 -20.86 8.86 2.83
N LYS A 8 -21.12 10.10 2.42
CA LYS A 8 -22.05 10.37 1.33
C LYS A 8 -21.59 9.73 0.03
N ILE A 9 -22.50 8.97 -0.57
CA ILE A 9 -22.43 8.37 -1.89
C ILE A 9 -23.41 9.13 -2.78
N LEU A 10 -22.88 9.64 -3.90
CA LEU A 10 -23.68 10.29 -4.92
C LEU A 10 -23.75 9.38 -6.15
N LEU A 11 -24.94 8.84 -6.43
CA LEU A 11 -25.22 8.18 -7.70
C LEU A 11 -25.76 9.20 -8.69
N HIS A 12 -25.28 9.09 -9.93
CA HIS A 12 -25.68 9.95 -11.03
C HIS A 12 -25.85 9.15 -12.31
N ALA A 13 -26.85 9.51 -13.11
CA ALA A 13 -26.98 9.00 -14.47
C ALA A 13 -27.32 10.09 -15.48
N LYS A 14 -26.92 9.79 -16.71
CA LYS A 14 -27.34 10.50 -17.92
C LYS A 14 -28.72 9.99 -18.30
N PRO A 15 -29.78 10.79 -18.17
CA PRO A 15 -31.07 10.36 -18.66
C PRO A 15 -31.02 10.22 -20.18
N ILE A 16 -31.59 9.13 -20.69
CA ILE A 16 -31.74 8.85 -22.12
C ILE A 16 -33.10 9.37 -22.51
N VAL A 17 -33.12 10.65 -22.88
CA VAL A 17 -34.30 11.31 -23.40
C VAL A 17 -33.98 11.67 -24.84
N SER A 18 -34.91 11.41 -25.76
CA SER A 18 -34.82 11.99 -27.10
C SER A 18 -34.73 13.53 -26.96
N LYS A 19 -34.07 14.21 -27.91
CA LYS A 19 -33.75 15.67 -27.83
C LYS A 19 -34.95 16.59 -27.52
N GLU A 20 -36.18 16.07 -27.55
CA GLU A 20 -37.43 16.82 -27.48
C GLU A 20 -38.45 16.28 -26.43
N GLU A 21 -38.19 15.16 -25.74
CA GLU A 21 -39.16 14.60 -24.79
C GLU A 21 -39.12 15.24 -23.39
N PHE A 22 -40.32 15.58 -22.92
CA PHE A 22 -40.60 16.44 -21.76
C PHE A 22 -40.34 15.77 -20.41
N ILE A 23 -40.11 16.63 -19.41
CA ILE A 23 -39.91 16.39 -17.97
C ILE A 23 -40.88 15.36 -17.32
N ASN A 24 -42.04 15.08 -17.92
CA ASN A 24 -43.05 14.18 -17.37
C ASN A 24 -42.62 12.70 -17.31
N ASN A 25 -41.68 12.26 -18.17
CA ASN A 25 -41.17 10.88 -18.13
C ASN A 25 -40.31 10.61 -16.88
N PHE A 26 -39.71 11.63 -16.25
CA PHE A 26 -38.92 11.46 -15.03
C PHE A 26 -39.73 11.01 -13.81
N LYS A 27 -41.07 11.01 -13.87
CA LYS A 27 -41.92 10.45 -12.81
C LYS A 27 -41.76 8.93 -12.62
N ASN A 28 -41.18 8.25 -13.60
CA ASN A 28 -41.03 6.80 -13.62
C ASN A 28 -39.60 6.31 -13.34
N ILE A 29 -38.67 7.22 -12.96
CA ILE A 29 -37.30 6.80 -12.62
C ILE A 29 -37.34 5.80 -11.48
N THR A 30 -36.82 4.60 -11.73
CA THR A 30 -36.55 3.60 -10.69
C THR A 30 -35.07 3.65 -10.30
N LEU A 31 -34.80 3.60 -9.01
CA LEU A 31 -33.45 3.41 -8.47
C LEU A 31 -33.46 2.12 -7.64
N GLU A 32 -32.42 1.31 -7.78
CA GLU A 32 -32.21 0.15 -6.94
C GLU A 32 -30.83 0.25 -6.27
N ILE A 33 -30.79 0.05 -4.96
CA ILE A 33 -29.54 0.01 -4.21
C ILE A 33 -29.50 -1.30 -3.43
N LYS A 34 -28.35 -1.96 -3.45
CA LYS A 34 -28.08 -3.21 -2.74
C LYS A 34 -26.89 -3.04 -1.80
N LEU A 35 -26.99 -3.65 -0.63
CA LEU A 35 -25.86 -3.86 0.28
C LEU A 35 -25.39 -5.30 0.13
N LEU A 36 -24.13 -5.46 -0.26
CA LEU A 36 -23.55 -6.76 -0.60
C LEU A 36 -22.43 -7.13 0.39
N ARG A 37 -22.31 -8.43 0.60
CA ARG A 37 -21.18 -9.08 1.29
C ARG A 37 -19.93 -9.04 0.42
N ASN A 38 -18.80 -9.51 0.96
CA ASN A 38 -17.53 -9.46 0.25
C ASN A 38 -17.51 -10.33 -1.03
N ASN A 39 -18.20 -11.48 -0.97
CA ASN A 39 -18.44 -12.38 -2.10
C ASN A 39 -19.47 -11.86 -3.12
N LYS A 40 -19.93 -10.60 -2.98
CA LYS A 40 -20.94 -9.93 -3.83
C LYS A 40 -22.37 -10.44 -3.69
N GLU A 41 -22.63 -11.38 -2.79
CA GLU A 41 -23.99 -11.80 -2.47
C GLU A 41 -24.73 -10.70 -1.67
N PRO A 42 -26.02 -10.46 -1.91
CA PRO A 42 -26.82 -9.58 -1.07
C PRO A 42 -26.83 -10.05 0.39
N ILE A 43 -26.78 -9.11 1.35
CA ILE A 43 -26.94 -9.48 2.78
C ILE A 43 -28.35 -9.97 3.05
N LYS A 44 -29.32 -9.27 2.47
CA LYS A 44 -30.73 -9.66 2.35
C LYS A 44 -31.16 -9.41 0.91
N ASP A 45 -32.04 -10.27 0.39
CA ASP A 45 -32.64 -10.15 -0.95
C ASP A 45 -33.74 -9.10 -0.99
N ILE A 46 -33.41 -7.87 -0.63
CA ILE A 46 -34.37 -6.77 -0.57
C ILE A 46 -33.87 -5.64 -1.49
N SER A 47 -34.46 -5.58 -2.67
CA SER A 47 -34.35 -4.44 -3.57
C SER A 47 -35.37 -3.39 -3.13
N PHE A 48 -34.91 -2.18 -2.81
CA PHE A 48 -35.81 -1.08 -2.47
C PHE A 48 -35.67 0.05 -3.50
N LYS A 49 -36.80 0.69 -3.78
CA LYS A 49 -36.87 1.88 -4.63
C LYS A 49 -36.63 3.12 -3.79
N ALA A 50 -35.77 4.03 -4.25
CA ALA A 50 -35.61 5.31 -3.59
C ALA A 50 -36.79 6.26 -3.89
N GLU A 51 -37.25 6.97 -2.87
CA GLU A 51 -38.46 7.81 -2.91
C GLU A 51 -38.17 9.29 -3.27
N ASN A 52 -36.92 9.75 -3.17
CA ASN A 52 -36.56 11.17 -3.28
C ASN A 52 -35.48 11.43 -4.35
N ILE A 53 -35.80 11.14 -5.61
CA ILE A 53 -34.91 11.34 -6.75
C ILE A 53 -34.93 12.82 -7.17
N LYS A 54 -33.75 13.42 -7.35
CA LYS A 54 -33.61 14.81 -7.82
C LYS A 54 -33.24 14.84 -9.30
N VAL A 55 -33.95 15.64 -10.08
CA VAL A 55 -33.61 15.96 -11.47
C VAL A 55 -33.21 17.42 -11.55
N GLU A 56 -31.98 17.69 -11.97
CA GLU A 56 -31.42 19.04 -12.04
C GLU A 56 -30.93 19.37 -13.44
N LYS A 57 -30.94 20.66 -13.82
CA LYS A 57 -30.29 21.10 -15.06
C LYS A 57 -28.77 20.97 -14.92
N VAL A 58 -28.11 20.52 -15.99
CA VAL A 58 -26.64 20.44 -16.04
C VAL A 58 -25.99 21.81 -15.85
N SER A 59 -26.64 22.89 -16.29
CA SER A 59 -26.20 24.28 -16.07
C SER A 59 -25.97 24.62 -14.59
N ASN A 60 -26.71 23.98 -13.68
CA ASN A 60 -26.62 24.23 -12.24
C ASN A 60 -25.49 23.42 -11.57
N ASN A 61 -24.77 22.60 -12.35
CA ASN A 61 -23.82 21.59 -11.86
C ASN A 61 -22.45 21.67 -12.55
N ILE A 62 -22.18 22.74 -13.29
CA ILE A 62 -20.97 22.88 -14.10
C ILE A 62 -19.69 22.77 -13.26
N GLU A 63 -19.65 23.37 -12.07
CA GLU A 63 -18.47 23.29 -11.18
C GLU A 63 -18.20 21.87 -10.68
N LEU A 64 -19.25 21.15 -10.28
CA LEU A 64 -19.15 19.76 -9.86
C LEU A 64 -18.65 18.87 -11.01
N LEU A 65 -19.20 19.06 -12.22
CA LEU A 65 -18.81 18.30 -13.40
C LEU A 65 -17.36 18.55 -13.80
N LYS A 66 -16.89 19.81 -13.72
CA LYS A 66 -15.48 20.16 -13.91
C LYS A 66 -14.58 19.50 -12.86
N LYS A 67 -14.98 19.52 -11.58
CA LYS A 67 -14.21 18.92 -10.48
C LYS A 67 -13.93 17.43 -10.70
N TYR A 68 -14.87 16.70 -11.28
CA TYR A 68 -14.73 15.25 -11.54
C TYR A 68 -14.38 14.91 -13.00
N ASN A 69 -14.04 15.91 -13.82
CA ASN A 69 -13.71 15.76 -15.24
C ASN A 69 -14.79 14.99 -16.04
N LEU A 70 -16.06 15.28 -15.77
CA LEU A 70 -17.21 14.61 -16.38
C LEU A 70 -17.77 15.45 -17.53
N ILE A 71 -17.89 14.85 -18.72
CA ILE A 71 -18.53 15.47 -19.89
C ILE A 71 -19.99 15.02 -19.97
N TYR A 72 -20.92 15.98 -19.94
CA TYR A 72 -22.36 15.76 -20.05
C TYR A 72 -22.94 16.56 -21.22
N GLU A 73 -23.46 15.87 -22.23
CA GLU A 73 -24.09 16.49 -23.41
C GLU A 73 -25.60 16.73 -23.20
N ASN A 74 -26.19 16.11 -22.16
CA ASN A 74 -27.61 16.20 -21.86
C ASN A 74 -27.96 17.46 -21.04
N LYS A 75 -29.20 17.93 -21.17
CA LYS A 75 -29.71 19.11 -20.46
C LYS A 75 -29.92 18.89 -18.95
N TYR A 76 -30.11 17.63 -18.54
CA TYR A 76 -30.46 17.25 -17.17
C TYR A 76 -29.56 16.14 -16.63
N ILE A 77 -29.42 16.10 -15.30
CA ILE A 77 -28.75 15.03 -14.54
C ILE A 77 -29.71 14.51 -13.46
N ILE A 78 -29.79 13.19 -13.33
CA ILE A 78 -30.50 12.55 -12.22
C ILE A 78 -29.50 12.31 -11.09
N LYS A 79 -29.89 12.64 -9.87
CA LYS A 79 -29.06 12.49 -8.67
C LYS A 79 -29.81 11.81 -7.54
N TYR A 80 -29.09 10.95 -6.84
CA TYR A 80 -29.50 10.43 -5.55
C TYR A 80 -28.30 10.36 -4.60
N GLU A 81 -28.42 11.02 -3.45
CA GLU A 81 -27.41 11.03 -2.40
C GLU A 81 -27.90 10.17 -1.23
N PHE A 82 -27.02 9.32 -0.71
CA PHE A 82 -27.30 8.46 0.44
C PHE A 82 -26.02 8.01 1.12
N THR A 83 -26.14 7.36 2.27
CA THR A 83 -25.07 6.62 2.94
C THR A 83 -25.42 5.14 3.02
N ALA A 84 -24.41 4.26 3.09
CA ALA A 84 -24.66 2.84 3.28
C ALA A 84 -25.41 2.55 4.58
N ARG A 85 -25.20 3.37 5.63
CA ARG A 85 -25.92 3.27 6.90
C ARG A 85 -27.40 3.59 6.77
N GLU A 86 -27.77 4.63 6.03
CA GLU A 86 -29.18 4.96 5.76
C GLU A 86 -29.88 3.79 5.06
N ILE A 87 -29.19 3.17 4.10
CA ILE A 87 -29.74 2.00 3.41
C ILE A 87 -29.86 0.81 4.36
N ALA A 88 -28.84 0.52 5.17
CA ALA A 88 -28.88 -0.57 6.13
C ALA A 88 -30.04 -0.40 7.14
N THR A 89 -30.29 0.85 7.55
CA THR A 89 -31.43 1.18 8.43
C THR A 89 -32.76 0.92 7.74
N LYS A 90 -32.91 1.32 6.47
CA LYS A 90 -34.11 1.01 5.66
C LYS A 90 -34.34 -0.47 5.44
N LEU A 91 -33.27 -1.27 5.41
CA LEU A 91 -33.29 -2.72 5.26
C LEU A 91 -33.42 -3.46 6.60
N GLU A 92 -33.55 -2.73 7.71
CA GLU A 92 -33.64 -3.27 9.06
C GLU A 92 -32.51 -4.29 9.33
N LEU A 93 -31.29 -3.96 8.92
CA LEU A 93 -30.12 -4.79 9.20
C LEU A 93 -29.74 -4.67 10.66
N THR A 94 -29.42 -5.81 11.27
CA THR A 94 -28.81 -5.87 12.61
C THR A 94 -27.40 -5.32 12.61
N ASP A 95 -26.84 -4.98 13.78
CA ASP A 95 -25.44 -4.54 13.88
C ASP A 95 -24.45 -5.57 13.32
N GLU A 96 -24.76 -6.87 13.44
CA GLU A 96 -23.92 -7.94 12.89
C GLU A 96 -24.02 -8.03 11.37
N GLU A 97 -25.23 -7.93 10.80
CA GLU A 97 -25.40 -7.84 9.34
C GLU A 97 -24.76 -6.56 8.77
N ILE A 98 -24.88 -5.44 9.50
CA ILE A 98 -24.17 -4.22 9.17
C ILE A 98 -22.67 -4.47 9.17
N LYS A 99 -22.12 -5.38 9.99
CA LYS A 99 -20.69 -5.72 9.95
C LYS A 99 -20.25 -6.46 8.69
N ASP A 100 -21.19 -7.08 7.98
CA ASP A 100 -20.90 -7.84 6.77
C ASP A 100 -21.02 -7.03 5.47
N VAL A 101 -21.48 -5.77 5.55
CA VAL A 101 -21.58 -4.87 4.38
C VAL A 101 -20.18 -4.56 3.85
N SER A 102 -19.84 -5.07 2.67
CA SER A 102 -18.56 -4.86 1.99
C SER A 102 -18.69 -4.06 0.71
N PHE A 103 -19.87 -4.05 0.08
CA PHE A 103 -20.12 -3.21 -1.09
C PHE A 103 -21.52 -2.60 -1.07
N VAL A 104 -21.62 -1.44 -1.71
CA VAL A 104 -22.87 -0.83 -2.14
C VAL A 104 -22.92 -0.94 -3.65
N SER A 105 -23.98 -1.52 -4.18
CA SER A 105 -24.24 -1.57 -5.61
C SER A 105 -25.48 -0.75 -5.93
N GLY A 106 -25.36 0.21 -6.85
CA GLY A 106 -26.44 1.10 -7.23
C GLY A 106 -26.74 1.05 -8.72
N TRP A 107 -28.01 0.97 -9.06
CA TRP A 107 -28.54 1.10 -10.42
C TRP A 107 -29.60 2.18 -10.47
N ILE A 108 -29.60 2.92 -11.58
CA ILE A 108 -30.60 3.94 -11.87
C ILE A 108 -31.14 3.73 -13.28
N ASP A 109 -32.46 3.71 -13.39
CA ASP A 109 -33.16 3.70 -14.65
C ASP A 109 -32.94 5.05 -15.36
N ALA A 110 -32.08 5.01 -16.38
CA ALA A 110 -31.72 6.18 -17.15
C ALA A 110 -32.76 6.54 -18.23
N ASN A 111 -33.57 5.60 -18.73
CA ASN A 111 -34.56 5.87 -19.79
C ASN A 111 -35.97 6.12 -19.22
N CYS A 112 -36.15 5.98 -17.91
CA CYS A 112 -37.38 6.26 -17.17
C CYS A 112 -38.56 5.38 -17.60
N ASP A 113 -38.31 4.17 -18.10
CA ASP A 113 -39.36 3.23 -18.50
C ASP A 113 -39.84 2.34 -17.33
N GLY A 114 -39.19 2.46 -16.17
CA GLY A 114 -39.46 1.68 -14.96
C GLY A 114 -39.04 0.21 -15.08
N LYS A 115 -38.27 -0.15 -16.12
CA LYS A 115 -37.85 -1.50 -16.45
C LYS A 115 -36.34 -1.58 -16.59
N PHE A 116 -35.83 -2.75 -16.26
CA PHE A 116 -34.43 -3.08 -16.46
C PHE A 116 -34.18 -3.35 -17.97
N SER A 117 -33.23 -2.64 -18.57
CA SER A 117 -32.78 -2.75 -19.98
C SER A 117 -31.25 -2.81 -20.10
N LYS A 118 -30.73 -4.01 -20.42
CA LYS A 118 -29.28 -4.30 -20.55
C LYS A 118 -28.50 -3.36 -21.49
N ASN A 119 -29.19 -2.67 -22.39
CA ASN A 119 -28.58 -1.77 -23.36
C ASN A 119 -28.05 -0.47 -22.73
N TYR A 120 -28.53 -0.11 -21.54
CA TYR A 120 -28.29 1.21 -20.93
C TYR A 120 -27.78 1.12 -19.49
N GLU A 121 -27.45 -0.08 -19.03
CA GLU A 121 -27.25 -0.39 -17.62
C GLU A 121 -25.79 -0.46 -17.21
N LYS A 122 -25.45 0.30 -16.17
CA LYS A 122 -24.21 0.13 -15.41
C LYS A 122 -24.54 0.14 -13.94
N TRP A 123 -24.31 -0.98 -13.27
CA TRP A 123 -24.21 -0.99 -11.82
C TRP A 123 -22.95 -0.24 -11.42
N VAL A 124 -23.11 0.69 -10.48
CA VAL A 124 -21.98 1.33 -9.82
C VAL A 124 -21.74 0.61 -8.51
N GLU A 125 -20.58 0.00 -8.38
CA GLU A 125 -20.17 -0.65 -7.15
C GLU A 125 -19.15 0.21 -6.40
N ILE A 126 -19.40 0.40 -5.12
CA ILE A 126 -18.53 1.12 -4.20
C ILE A 126 -18.20 0.19 -3.05
N ALA A 127 -16.92 -0.04 -2.81
CA ALA A 127 -16.47 -0.82 -1.66
C ALA A 127 -16.73 -0.03 -0.37
N ILE A 128 -17.20 -0.71 0.67
CA ILE A 128 -17.28 -0.14 2.01
C ILE A 128 -15.94 -0.38 2.71
N CYS A 129 -15.24 0.71 3.01
CA CYS A 129 -14.02 0.66 3.79
C CYS A 129 -14.38 0.34 5.23
N ARG A 130 -13.94 -0.84 5.69
CA ARG A 130 -13.85 -1.14 7.11
C ARG A 130 -12.46 -0.80 7.58
N GLY A 131 -12.40 -0.28 8.80
CA GLY A 131 -11.11 -0.08 9.43
C GLY A 131 -10.33 -1.39 9.52
N ILE A 132 -9.01 -1.28 9.59
CA ILE A 132 -8.13 -2.40 9.93
C ILE A 132 -8.43 -2.81 11.37
N THR A 133 -8.73 -4.08 11.59
CA THR A 133 -9.07 -4.63 12.91
C THR A 133 -7.90 -5.40 13.52
N LYS A 134 -7.95 -5.65 14.83
CA LYS A 134 -6.95 -6.49 15.50
C LYS A 134 -7.00 -7.93 14.99
N GLU A 135 -8.19 -8.43 14.61
CA GLU A 135 -8.40 -9.79 14.11
C GLU A 135 -7.66 -10.01 12.78
N MET A 136 -7.56 -8.99 11.93
CA MET A 136 -6.74 -9.06 10.71
C MET A 136 -5.26 -9.30 11.03
N LEU A 137 -4.72 -8.66 12.07
CA LEU A 137 -3.35 -8.89 12.51
C LEU A 137 -3.19 -10.26 13.18
N VAL A 138 -4.18 -10.71 13.96
CA VAL A 138 -4.21 -12.07 14.53
C VAL A 138 -4.22 -13.13 13.44
N ALA A 139 -4.96 -12.92 12.34
CA ALA A 139 -5.01 -13.85 11.21
C ALA A 139 -3.62 -14.06 10.57
N MET A 140 -2.78 -13.02 10.53
CA MET A 140 -1.38 -13.10 10.09
C MET A 140 -0.41 -13.54 11.21
N GLU A 141 -0.90 -14.04 12.34
CA GLU A 141 -0.10 -14.43 13.51
C GLU A 141 0.72 -13.28 14.13
N CYS A 142 0.36 -12.03 13.84
CA CYS A 142 0.99 -10.83 14.40
C CYS A 142 0.38 -10.50 15.79
N ILE A 143 0.43 -11.45 16.72
CA ILE A 143 -0.30 -11.40 18.01
C ILE A 143 0.19 -10.25 18.92
N GLU A 144 1.48 -9.97 18.96
CA GLU A 144 2.00 -8.85 19.76
C GLU A 144 1.50 -7.51 19.21
N ALA A 145 1.61 -7.34 17.88
CA ALA A 145 1.16 -6.15 17.19
C ALA A 145 -0.36 -5.94 17.25
N SER A 146 -1.16 -7.00 17.25
CA SER A 146 -2.63 -6.90 17.32
C SER A 146 -3.13 -6.33 18.65
N ASN A 147 -2.33 -6.44 19.72
CA ASN A 147 -2.64 -5.86 21.03
C ASN A 147 -2.19 -4.39 21.16
N ASN A 148 -1.51 -3.84 20.14
CA ASN A 148 -1.03 -2.47 20.15
C ASN A 148 -2.07 -1.51 19.56
N GLN A 149 -2.82 -0.81 20.41
CA GLN A 149 -3.86 0.12 19.97
C GLN A 149 -3.30 1.30 19.16
N GLU A 150 -2.11 1.81 19.49
CA GLU A 150 -1.47 2.90 18.74
C GLU A 150 -1.20 2.47 17.29
N LEU A 151 -0.77 1.22 17.07
CA LEU A 151 -0.57 0.66 15.74
C LEU A 151 -1.89 0.56 14.97
N ILE A 152 -2.95 0.02 15.58
CA ILE A 152 -4.26 -0.09 14.95
C ILE A 152 -4.81 1.29 14.57
N ASP A 153 -4.69 2.29 15.44
CA ASP A 153 -5.14 3.65 15.20
C ASP A 153 -4.34 4.31 14.06
N ALA A 154 -3.01 4.14 14.07
CA ALA A 154 -2.13 4.63 13.02
C ALA A 154 -2.43 3.98 11.66
N LEU A 155 -2.60 2.65 11.63
CA LEU A 155 -2.98 1.90 10.43
C LEU A 155 -4.30 2.44 9.87
N ASN A 156 -5.33 2.55 10.70
CA ASN A 156 -6.63 3.08 10.29
C ASN A 156 -6.56 4.50 9.73
N LYS A 157 -5.83 5.39 10.40
CA LYS A 157 -5.66 6.78 9.96
C LYS A 157 -4.93 6.86 8.62
N TYR A 158 -3.72 6.31 8.55
CA TYR A 158 -2.83 6.55 7.43
C TYR A 158 -3.17 5.71 6.21
N CYS A 159 -3.67 4.48 6.38
CA CYS A 159 -4.18 3.70 5.24
C CYS A 159 -5.35 4.42 4.57
N CYS A 160 -6.30 4.94 5.35
CA CYS A 160 -7.43 5.72 4.81
C CYS A 160 -6.96 6.98 4.07
N GLN A 161 -6.01 7.73 4.64
CA GLN A 161 -5.43 8.95 4.04
C GLN A 161 -4.67 8.70 2.72
N HIS A 162 -4.30 7.44 2.45
CA HIS A 162 -3.55 7.00 1.27
C HIS A 162 -4.38 6.07 0.36
N GLU A 163 -5.70 6.03 0.57
CA GLU A 163 -6.64 5.20 -0.19
C GLU A 163 -6.33 3.69 -0.15
N ILE A 164 -5.67 3.23 0.91
CA ILE A 164 -5.47 1.81 1.23
C ILE A 164 -6.70 1.35 2.04
N ASN A 165 -7.83 1.32 1.37
CA ASN A 165 -9.15 1.36 2.03
C ASN A 165 -10.20 0.47 1.33
N THR A 166 -9.78 -0.40 0.43
CA THR A 166 -10.58 -1.55 -0.03
C THR A 166 -10.08 -2.81 0.67
N PRO A 167 -10.92 -3.84 0.84
CA PRO A 167 -10.48 -5.11 1.41
C PRO A 167 -9.23 -5.69 0.72
N LEU A 168 -9.18 -5.65 -0.61
CA LEU A 168 -8.01 -6.07 -1.40
C LEU A 168 -6.76 -5.24 -1.11
N ARG A 169 -6.86 -3.90 -1.12
CA ARG A 169 -5.72 -3.01 -0.85
C ARG A 169 -5.19 -3.18 0.57
N VAL A 170 -6.09 -3.31 1.55
CA VAL A 170 -5.73 -3.58 2.95
C VAL A 170 -5.01 -4.93 3.06
N ALA A 171 -5.55 -5.99 2.46
CA ALA A 171 -4.94 -7.32 2.51
C ALA A 171 -3.53 -7.33 1.91
N HIS A 172 -3.37 -6.75 0.72
CA HIS A 172 -2.08 -6.62 0.06
C HIS A 172 -1.10 -5.77 0.86
N PHE A 173 -1.53 -4.61 1.37
CA PHE A 173 -0.65 -3.74 2.16
C PHE A 173 -0.19 -4.39 3.46
N LEU A 174 -1.12 -4.97 4.24
CA LEU A 174 -0.82 -5.59 5.53
C LEU A 174 0.14 -6.78 5.37
N ALA A 175 -0.07 -7.63 4.38
CA ALA A 175 0.82 -8.77 4.11
C ALA A 175 2.27 -8.32 3.82
N GLN A 176 2.42 -7.23 3.06
CA GLN A 176 3.73 -6.65 2.75
C GLN A 176 4.33 -6.02 4.01
N ALA A 177 3.59 -5.12 4.68
CA ALA A 177 4.04 -4.42 5.87
C ALA A 177 4.43 -5.37 7.02
N ALA A 178 3.64 -6.42 7.26
CA ALA A 178 3.94 -7.45 8.26
C ALA A 178 5.29 -8.10 7.97
N THR A 179 5.53 -8.53 6.73
CA THR A 179 6.78 -9.21 6.34
C THR A 179 7.99 -8.27 6.44
N GLU A 180 7.88 -7.03 5.95
CA GLU A 180 9.00 -6.06 5.98
C GLU A 180 9.41 -5.67 7.40
N SER A 181 8.47 -5.69 8.34
CA SER A 181 8.66 -5.23 9.72
C SER A 181 8.75 -6.37 10.74
N GLY A 182 8.77 -7.63 10.31
CA GLY A 182 8.76 -8.79 11.20
C GLY A 182 7.54 -8.80 12.12
N GLY A 183 6.35 -8.72 11.53
CA GLY A 183 5.07 -8.68 12.24
C GLY A 183 4.81 -7.36 12.97
N PHE A 184 5.21 -6.22 12.38
CA PHE A 184 5.06 -4.87 12.95
C PHE A 184 5.89 -4.61 14.22
N THR A 185 6.99 -5.34 14.40
CA THR A 185 7.87 -5.21 15.60
C THR A 185 9.20 -4.51 15.32
N LYS A 186 9.58 -4.34 14.04
CA LYS A 186 10.85 -3.73 13.61
C LYS A 186 10.59 -2.51 12.74
N PHE A 187 11.08 -1.36 13.20
CA PHE A 187 10.93 -0.07 12.50
C PHE A 187 12.25 0.53 12.02
N VAL A 188 13.36 -0.19 12.18
CA VAL A 188 14.69 0.24 11.77
C VAL A 188 15.49 -0.95 11.28
N GLU A 189 16.30 -0.73 10.24
CA GLU A 189 17.23 -1.73 9.72
C GLU A 189 18.27 -2.08 10.80
N ASP A 190 18.49 -3.39 11.00
CA ASP A 190 19.38 -3.90 12.04
C ASP A 190 20.83 -3.42 11.80
N GLY A 191 21.51 -2.94 12.85
CA GLY A 191 22.91 -2.56 12.80
C GLY A 191 23.90 -3.72 12.90
N THR A 192 23.45 -4.95 13.18
CA THR A 192 24.31 -6.11 13.45
C THR A 192 24.77 -6.87 12.21
N TYR A 193 25.31 -6.17 11.20
CA TYR A 193 25.84 -6.85 10.00
C TYR A 193 27.15 -7.60 10.30
N LYS A 194 27.26 -8.86 9.88
CA LYS A 194 28.51 -9.65 10.03
C LYS A 194 29.60 -9.09 9.12
N GLU A 195 30.77 -8.84 9.70
CA GLU A 195 31.95 -8.34 9.00
C GLU A 195 32.36 -9.24 7.83
N SER A 196 32.37 -10.56 8.07
CA SER A 196 32.78 -11.58 7.09
C SER A 196 31.91 -11.60 5.84
N ILE A 197 30.67 -11.12 5.93
CA ILE A 197 29.76 -10.97 4.79
C ILE A 197 29.92 -9.58 4.16
N ALA A 198 29.99 -8.53 4.99
CA ALA A 198 30.11 -7.16 4.52
C ALA A 198 31.35 -6.92 3.66
N ILE A 199 32.47 -7.59 3.96
CA ILE A 199 33.74 -7.46 3.22
C ILE A 199 33.66 -7.98 1.78
N GLN A 200 32.61 -8.73 1.42
CA GLN A 200 32.35 -9.14 0.03
C GLN A 200 31.79 -7.98 -0.81
N SER A 201 31.27 -6.92 -0.18
CA SER A 201 30.89 -5.69 -0.86
C SER A 201 32.12 -4.87 -1.21
N SER A 202 32.24 -4.45 -2.48
CA SER A 202 33.36 -3.61 -2.93
C SER A 202 33.50 -2.31 -2.13
N TYR A 203 32.39 -1.68 -1.74
CA TYR A 203 32.39 -0.44 -0.96
C TYR A 203 33.00 -0.63 0.43
N TYR A 204 32.52 -1.64 1.16
CA TYR A 204 32.98 -1.90 2.53
C TYR A 204 34.38 -2.52 2.55
N SER A 205 34.72 -3.36 1.57
CA SER A 205 36.08 -3.89 1.38
C SER A 205 37.10 -2.76 1.16
N ALA A 206 36.80 -1.80 0.28
CA ALA A 206 37.65 -0.64 0.06
C ALA A 206 37.84 0.19 1.34
N TYR A 207 36.78 0.38 2.11
CA TYR A 207 36.85 1.02 3.41
C TYR A 207 37.77 0.26 4.38
N ARG A 208 37.60 -1.06 4.54
CA ARG A 208 38.43 -1.86 5.46
C ARG A 208 39.92 -1.87 5.08
N ASN A 209 40.25 -1.71 3.80
CA ASN A 209 41.62 -1.59 3.30
C ASN A 209 42.22 -0.18 3.41
N SER A 210 41.44 0.82 3.86
CA SER A 210 41.92 2.18 4.09
C SER A 210 42.72 2.33 5.39
N ILE A 211 43.35 3.50 5.60
CA ILE A 211 44.08 3.80 6.85
C ILE A 211 43.11 3.88 8.03
N GLU A 212 41.96 4.50 7.80
CA GLU A 212 40.88 4.70 8.76
C GLU A 212 40.22 3.37 9.11
N GLY A 213 39.83 2.63 8.06
CA GLY A 213 39.17 1.35 8.22
C GLY A 213 40.09 0.34 8.90
N LYS A 214 41.30 0.09 8.41
CA LYS A 214 42.16 -1.00 8.93
C LYS A 214 42.40 -0.95 10.45
N ASN A 215 42.38 0.26 11.03
CA ASN A 215 42.62 0.51 12.45
C ASN A 215 41.34 0.50 13.32
N ILE A 216 40.17 0.27 12.73
CA ILE A 216 38.89 0.23 13.46
C ILE A 216 38.81 -0.99 14.38
N GLN A 217 38.36 -0.78 15.61
CA GLN A 217 38.04 -1.88 16.50
C GLN A 217 36.62 -2.39 16.20
N LEU A 218 36.54 -3.67 15.82
CA LEU A 218 35.26 -4.35 15.58
C LEU A 218 34.66 -4.87 16.90
N ILE A 219 33.34 -5.08 16.89
CA ILE A 219 32.59 -5.54 18.06
C ILE A 219 32.32 -7.04 17.90
N PRO A 220 32.76 -7.91 18.84
CA PRO A 220 32.40 -9.32 18.83
C PRO A 220 30.88 -9.50 18.84
N ARG A 221 30.38 -10.35 17.96
CA ARG A 221 28.96 -10.70 17.92
C ARG A 221 28.63 -11.60 19.11
N LYS A 222 27.52 -11.31 19.78
CA LYS A 222 27.02 -12.10 20.91
C LYS A 222 25.77 -12.89 20.53
N ASP A 223 25.58 -14.06 21.11
CA ASP A 223 24.33 -14.83 21.02
C ASP A 223 23.26 -14.23 21.96
N ARG A 224 22.07 -14.86 22.00
CA ARG A 224 20.96 -14.41 22.86
C ARG A 224 21.28 -14.46 24.36
N ASN A 225 22.27 -15.26 24.76
CA ASN A 225 22.71 -15.42 26.14
C ASN A 225 23.91 -14.50 26.48
N GLY A 226 24.38 -13.71 25.51
CA GLY A 226 25.51 -12.80 25.68
C GLY A 226 26.89 -13.41 25.41
N ASN A 227 26.97 -14.68 24.99
CA ASN A 227 28.24 -15.35 24.69
C ASN A 227 28.78 -14.93 23.32
N ILE A 228 30.10 -14.86 23.18
CA ILE A 228 30.75 -14.53 21.90
C ILE A 228 30.52 -15.66 20.90
N GLN A 229 29.97 -15.31 19.74
CA GLN A 229 29.77 -16.24 18.64
C GLN A 229 31.11 -16.53 17.94
N ARG A 230 31.31 -17.79 17.55
CA ARG A 230 32.46 -18.25 16.78
C ARG A 230 32.01 -18.96 15.51
N ASP A 231 32.84 -18.92 14.47
CA ASP A 231 32.63 -19.70 13.26
C ASP A 231 33.08 -21.17 13.43
N ASN A 232 32.97 -21.96 12.36
CA ASN A 232 33.30 -23.38 12.37
C ASN A 232 34.78 -23.66 12.67
N ASP A 233 35.65 -22.69 12.42
CA ASP A 233 37.10 -22.77 12.66
C ASP A 233 37.46 -22.23 14.07
N GLY A 234 36.47 -21.83 14.86
CA GLY A 234 36.64 -21.28 16.20
C GLY A 234 37.02 -19.81 16.24
N ASN A 235 37.04 -19.10 15.11
CA ASN A 235 37.33 -17.66 15.07
C ASN A 235 36.15 -16.85 15.56
N ILE A 236 36.41 -15.72 16.24
CA ILE A 236 35.37 -14.80 16.70
C ILE A 236 34.64 -14.19 15.50
N ILE A 237 33.31 -14.23 15.52
CA ILE A 237 32.47 -13.51 14.56
C ILE A 237 32.32 -12.07 15.01
N TYR A 238 32.62 -11.13 14.12
CA TYR A 238 32.50 -9.69 14.39
C TYR A 238 31.32 -9.05 13.66
N ASN A 239 30.72 -8.04 14.30
CA ASN A 239 29.82 -7.10 13.65
C ASN A 239 30.62 -5.95 13.03
N CYS A 240 30.13 -5.44 11.91
CA CYS A 240 30.61 -4.19 11.34
C CYS A 240 30.38 -3.06 12.34
N LYS A 241 31.33 -2.13 12.43
CA LYS A 241 31.14 -0.93 13.26
C LYS A 241 30.17 0.04 12.58
N GLN A 242 29.36 0.71 13.40
CA GLN A 242 28.44 1.77 13.00
C GLN A 242 28.96 3.11 13.51
N PRO A 243 28.83 4.21 12.74
CA PRO A 243 28.04 4.35 11.50
C PRO A 243 28.72 3.90 10.21
N GLU A 244 29.95 3.38 10.29
CA GLU A 244 30.84 3.23 9.13
C GLU A 244 30.30 2.27 8.07
N TYR A 245 29.71 1.14 8.47
CA TYR A 245 29.08 0.22 7.53
C TYR A 245 27.96 0.85 6.72
N PHE A 246 26.99 1.50 7.38
CA PHE A 246 25.87 2.14 6.69
C PHE A 246 26.33 3.30 5.80
N ASN A 247 27.36 4.05 6.22
CA ASN A 247 27.98 5.06 5.39
C ASN A 247 28.59 4.46 4.12
N CYS A 248 29.28 3.31 4.21
CA CYS A 248 29.78 2.60 3.03
C CYS A 248 28.64 2.10 2.13
N LYS A 249 27.56 1.58 2.72
CA LYS A 249 26.41 1.01 2.00
C LYS A 249 25.62 2.07 1.24
N TYR A 250 25.35 3.22 1.87
CA TYR A 250 24.36 4.19 1.41
C TYR A 250 24.92 5.60 1.14
N GLY A 251 26.14 5.93 1.55
CA GLY A 251 26.68 7.28 1.38
C GLY A 251 26.87 7.67 -0.09
N GLY A 252 26.67 8.96 -0.40
CA GLY A 252 26.75 9.50 -1.76
C GLY A 252 25.63 9.09 -2.72
N LYS A 253 24.57 8.43 -2.24
CA LYS A 253 23.43 7.97 -3.04
C LYS A 253 22.14 8.74 -2.68
N GLN A 254 21.37 9.11 -3.69
CA GLN A 254 19.98 9.61 -3.55
C GLN A 254 19.80 10.69 -2.46
N GLY A 255 20.56 11.78 -2.60
CA GLY A 255 20.53 12.92 -1.67
C GLY A 255 21.49 12.79 -0.49
N ASN A 256 22.00 11.60 -0.18
CA ASN A 256 23.07 11.45 0.80
C ASN A 256 24.33 12.15 0.31
N THR A 257 24.98 12.91 1.19
CA THR A 257 26.14 13.73 0.85
C THR A 257 27.25 12.89 0.23
N LYS A 258 27.73 13.34 -0.93
CA LYS A 258 28.91 12.78 -1.59
C LYS A 258 30.14 13.53 -1.08
N VAL A 259 31.01 12.85 -0.33
CA VAL A 259 32.31 13.41 0.05
C VAL A 259 33.33 12.96 -0.98
N GLU A 260 33.90 13.91 -1.73
CA GLU A 260 34.99 13.64 -2.65
C GLU A 260 36.25 13.25 -1.84
N PRO A 261 36.93 12.15 -2.17
CA PRO A 261 38.25 11.90 -1.62
C PRO A 261 39.26 12.93 -2.15
N LEU A 262 40.28 13.26 -1.36
CA LEU A 262 41.51 13.92 -1.85
C LEU A 262 42.30 13.04 -2.87
N ASN A 263 41.77 11.88 -3.26
CA ASN A 263 42.42 10.92 -4.16
C ASN A 263 41.40 10.26 -5.12
N PRO A 264 41.54 10.43 -6.45
CA PRO A 264 40.60 9.90 -7.45
C PRO A 264 40.54 8.35 -7.54
N LYS A 265 41.39 7.62 -6.81
CA LYS A 265 41.37 6.14 -6.72
C LYS A 265 40.70 5.58 -5.46
N LYS A 266 40.16 6.41 -4.57
CA LYS A 266 39.60 5.96 -3.28
C LYS A 266 38.16 6.44 -3.10
N GLN A 267 37.16 5.63 -3.43
CA GLN A 267 35.76 6.01 -3.20
C GLN A 267 35.47 6.23 -1.71
N TYR A 268 35.12 7.48 -1.38
CA TYR A 268 34.38 7.98 -0.23
C TYR A 268 34.97 7.81 1.19
N TYR A 269 35.34 8.92 1.81
CA TYR A 269 35.54 9.03 3.26
C TYR A 269 34.47 9.96 3.84
N TYR A 270 33.52 9.36 4.54
CA TYR A 270 32.26 9.96 4.96
C TYR A 270 32.42 10.77 6.25
N GLN A 271 32.72 12.07 6.16
CA GLN A 271 32.66 12.96 7.33
C GLN A 271 31.22 13.29 7.76
N ILE A 272 30.21 12.95 6.93
CA ILE A 272 28.79 13.15 7.20
C ILE A 272 28.11 11.78 7.23
N ASN A 273 27.42 11.48 8.34
CA ASN A 273 26.80 10.19 8.64
C ASN A 273 25.48 9.94 7.89
N ASP A 274 25.33 10.43 6.67
CA ASP A 274 24.07 10.34 5.93
C ASP A 274 23.65 8.90 5.64
N GLY A 275 24.62 8.03 5.34
CA GLY A 275 24.30 6.62 5.13
C GLY A 275 23.68 5.99 6.37
N PHE A 276 24.22 6.30 7.55
CA PHE A 276 23.65 5.86 8.82
C PHE A 276 22.35 6.60 9.18
N ASN A 277 22.33 7.92 9.07
CA ASN A 277 21.23 8.77 9.49
C ASN A 277 19.97 8.52 8.67
N TYR A 278 20.10 8.22 7.38
CA TYR A 278 19.00 7.92 6.45
C TYR A 278 18.97 6.45 6.01
N ARG A 279 19.40 5.54 6.90
CA ARG A 279 19.22 4.08 6.73
C ARG A 279 17.74 3.67 6.75
N GLY A 280 17.45 2.41 6.45
CA GLY A 280 16.08 1.88 6.40
C GLY A 280 15.31 2.10 7.70
N ARG A 281 14.14 2.76 7.63
CA ARG A 281 13.19 2.91 8.74
C ARG A 281 11.72 2.86 8.29
N GLY A 282 10.83 2.62 9.25
CA GLY A 282 9.39 2.46 9.05
C GLY A 282 9.00 1.01 8.75
N LEU A 283 7.69 0.77 8.55
CA LEU A 283 7.19 -0.59 8.31
C LEU A 283 7.66 -1.15 6.96
N ILE A 284 7.42 -0.39 5.89
CA ILE A 284 8.02 -0.64 4.57
C ILE A 284 9.20 0.32 4.48
N GLN A 285 10.40 -0.22 4.69
CA GLN A 285 11.57 0.60 5.00
C GLN A 285 11.90 1.63 3.91
N ILE A 286 11.89 2.92 4.28
CA ILE A 286 12.40 3.99 3.42
C ILE A 286 13.85 4.32 3.78
N THR A 287 14.65 4.64 2.76
CA THR A 287 16.10 4.87 2.85
C THR A 287 16.47 6.09 2.00
N PHE A 288 17.60 6.73 2.32
CA PHE A 288 18.20 7.90 1.65
C PHE A 288 17.55 9.25 1.97
N ARG A 289 18.38 10.29 2.09
CA ARG A 289 17.98 11.65 2.47
C ARG A 289 16.85 12.22 1.59
N ASP A 290 16.95 12.06 0.27
CA ASP A 290 15.90 12.57 -0.65
C ASP A 290 14.53 11.95 -0.35
N THR A 291 14.50 10.68 0.06
CA THR A 291 13.23 10.00 0.39
C THR A 291 12.65 10.55 1.69
N TYR A 292 13.46 10.80 2.72
CA TYR A 292 13.01 11.43 3.97
C TYR A 292 12.50 12.86 3.75
N LYS A 293 13.21 13.63 2.90
CA LYS A 293 12.79 14.98 2.50
C LYS A 293 11.47 14.97 1.73
N ASN A 294 11.32 14.08 0.75
CA ASN A 294 10.10 13.95 -0.02
C ASN A 294 8.91 13.49 0.84
N PHE A 295 9.15 12.57 1.77
CA PHE A 295 8.14 12.15 2.75
C PHE A 295 7.74 13.32 3.65
N THR A 296 8.69 14.14 4.12
CA THR A 296 8.41 15.37 4.89
C THR A 296 7.43 16.28 4.19
N THR A 297 7.68 16.60 2.92
CA THR A 297 6.79 17.45 2.12
C THR A 297 5.38 16.86 2.01
N ARG A 298 5.26 15.57 1.66
CA ARG A 298 3.96 14.92 1.47
C ARG A 298 3.20 14.72 2.77
N TYR A 299 3.90 14.37 3.85
CA TYR A 299 3.32 14.19 5.17
C TYR A 299 2.71 15.50 5.66
N ASN A 300 3.46 16.60 5.61
CA ASN A 300 3.01 17.92 6.08
C ASN A 300 1.85 18.46 5.24
N ALA A 301 1.85 18.22 3.92
CA ALA A 301 0.73 18.62 3.05
C ALA A 301 -0.59 17.93 3.43
N LYS A 302 -0.54 16.70 3.95
CA LYS A 302 -1.71 15.94 4.36
C LYS A 302 -2.05 16.05 5.86
N ASN A 303 -1.12 16.55 6.68
CA ASN A 303 -1.24 16.63 8.14
C ASN A 303 -0.86 18.03 8.65
N PRO A 304 -1.65 19.08 8.32
CA PRO A 304 -1.31 20.47 8.68
C PRO A 304 -1.24 20.70 10.20
N ASP A 305 -1.95 19.89 11.00
CA ASP A 305 -1.98 20.00 12.46
C ASP A 305 -0.83 19.24 13.16
N ASP A 306 0.02 18.52 12.42
CA ASP A 306 1.18 17.79 12.97
C ASP A 306 2.39 17.95 12.05
N ILE A 307 2.89 19.17 11.87
CA ILE A 307 4.07 19.41 11.04
C ILE A 307 5.30 18.71 11.65
N LYS A 308 6.05 18.01 10.80
CA LYS A 308 7.31 17.31 11.15
C LYS A 308 8.39 17.56 10.11
N ASP A 309 9.62 17.42 10.54
CA ASP A 309 10.80 17.42 9.66
C ASP A 309 11.53 16.09 9.84
N PHE A 310 11.28 15.14 8.95
CA PHE A 310 11.89 13.80 8.97
C PHE A 310 13.30 13.82 8.37
N GLU A 311 13.65 14.83 7.57
CA GLU A 311 15.03 15.00 7.10
C GLU A 311 15.92 15.42 8.29
N ALA A 312 15.50 16.43 9.05
CA ALA A 312 16.23 16.85 10.25
C ALA A 312 16.16 15.82 11.39
N ASN A 313 15.03 15.09 11.52
CA ASN A 313 14.78 14.15 12.62
C ASN A 313 14.40 12.75 12.11
N PRO A 314 15.33 12.00 11.48
CA PRO A 314 15.01 10.72 10.84
C PRO A 314 14.55 9.62 11.81
N ASN A 315 14.94 9.72 13.09
CA ASN A 315 14.52 8.77 14.13
C ASN A 315 13.01 8.85 14.44
N LEU A 316 12.30 9.89 13.99
CA LEU A 316 10.84 9.94 14.10
C LEU A 316 10.18 8.72 13.44
N LEU A 317 10.75 8.18 12.37
CA LEU A 317 10.23 6.98 11.69
C LEU A 317 10.38 5.68 12.49
N GLU A 318 11.04 5.73 13.65
CA GLU A 318 11.09 4.60 14.59
C GLU A 318 9.86 4.59 15.53
N GLN A 319 9.08 5.68 15.55
CA GLN A 319 7.81 5.74 16.26
C GLN A 319 6.69 5.14 15.40
N ILE A 320 5.83 4.32 16.01
CA ILE A 320 4.77 3.55 15.34
C ILE A 320 3.95 4.43 14.39
N LYS A 321 3.46 5.57 14.90
CA LYS A 321 2.69 6.55 14.13
C LYS A 321 3.36 6.91 12.80
N TYR A 322 4.64 7.24 12.82
CA TYR A 322 5.36 7.72 11.63
C TYR A 322 5.89 6.56 10.78
N ALA A 323 6.21 5.42 11.39
CA ALA A 323 6.56 4.18 10.69
C ALA A 323 5.42 3.68 9.78
N VAL A 324 4.18 3.79 10.27
CA VAL A 324 2.98 3.49 9.47
C VAL A 324 2.78 4.55 8.39
N ALA A 325 2.86 5.83 8.75
CA ALA A 325 2.65 6.93 7.80
C ALA A 325 3.61 6.86 6.60
N SER A 326 4.91 6.58 6.84
CA SER A 326 5.89 6.45 5.77
C SER A 326 5.65 5.24 4.88
N ALA A 327 5.16 4.14 5.45
CA ALA A 327 4.81 2.95 4.68
C ALA A 327 3.59 3.17 3.79
N CYS A 328 2.54 3.83 4.29
CA CYS A 328 1.38 4.21 3.49
C CYS A 328 1.73 5.23 2.40
N ASP A 329 2.61 6.21 2.70
CA ASP A 329 3.10 7.16 1.72
C ASP A 329 3.96 6.47 0.64
N TYR A 330 4.86 5.57 1.03
CA TYR A 330 5.60 4.74 0.09
C TYR A 330 4.64 3.96 -0.81
N TRP A 331 3.65 3.29 -0.23
CA TRP A 331 2.67 2.50 -0.96
C TRP A 331 1.93 3.32 -2.02
N ALA A 332 1.45 4.51 -1.64
CA ALA A 332 0.68 5.38 -2.54
C ALA A 332 1.52 5.99 -3.65
N ASN A 333 2.81 6.30 -3.39
CA ASN A 333 3.63 7.09 -4.29
C ASN A 333 4.69 6.27 -5.05
N LYS A 334 4.95 5.01 -4.67
CA LYS A 334 5.87 4.15 -5.41
C LYS A 334 5.22 3.71 -6.71
N SER A 335 5.79 4.13 -7.84
CA SER A 335 5.46 3.57 -9.14
C SER A 335 6.14 2.21 -9.28
N GLY A 336 5.37 1.13 -9.40
CA GLY A 336 5.89 -0.15 -9.87
C GLY A 336 6.45 -0.01 -11.28
N GLY A 337 7.22 -1.00 -11.77
CA GLY A 337 7.92 -1.01 -13.07
C GLY A 337 7.08 -0.76 -14.33
N GLY A 338 5.81 -0.37 -14.20
CA GLY A 338 5.00 0.28 -15.22
C GLY A 338 4.06 1.31 -14.61
N LYS A 339 4.55 2.51 -14.22
CA LYS A 339 3.79 3.77 -13.95
C LYS A 339 2.54 3.72 -13.02
N SER A 340 2.16 2.59 -12.45
CA SER A 340 0.96 2.38 -11.64
C SER A 340 1.32 2.30 -10.16
N SER A 341 0.43 2.81 -9.30
CA SER A 341 0.58 2.75 -7.84
C SER A 341 0.37 1.32 -7.32
N LEU A 342 0.87 1.03 -6.12
CA LEU A 342 0.63 -0.27 -5.48
C LEU A 342 -0.86 -0.52 -5.18
N ASN A 343 -1.66 0.54 -5.01
CA ASN A 343 -3.13 0.44 -4.96
C ASN A 343 -3.71 -0.12 -6.26
N ALA A 344 -3.25 0.34 -7.42
CA ALA A 344 -3.73 -0.13 -8.72
C ALA A 344 -3.37 -1.61 -8.95
N HIS A 345 -2.17 -2.03 -8.51
CA HIS A 345 -1.80 -3.44 -8.55
C HIS A 345 -2.65 -4.28 -7.58
N ALA A 346 -2.92 -3.80 -6.38
CA ALA A 346 -3.77 -4.52 -5.42
C ALA A 346 -5.21 -4.71 -5.94
N ASP A 347 -5.71 -3.76 -6.73
CA ASP A 347 -7.02 -3.87 -7.37
C ASP A 347 -7.08 -4.92 -8.50
N GLU A 348 -5.94 -5.49 -8.95
CA GLU A 348 -5.92 -6.59 -9.94
C GLU A 348 -6.44 -7.93 -9.37
N GLY A 349 -6.67 -8.02 -8.05
CA GLY A 349 -7.34 -9.13 -7.40
C GLY A 349 -6.44 -10.00 -6.50
N THR A 350 -6.86 -11.25 -6.29
CA THR A 350 -6.30 -12.14 -5.25
C THR A 350 -5.34 -13.20 -5.76
N ARG A 351 -4.94 -13.15 -7.04
CA ARG A 351 -4.05 -14.17 -7.63
C ARG A 351 -2.63 -13.99 -7.09
N ASP A 352 -1.92 -15.10 -6.87
CA ASP A 352 -0.53 -15.09 -6.40
C ASP A 352 0.40 -14.25 -7.30
N GLU A 353 0.13 -14.21 -8.61
CA GLU A 353 0.80 -13.35 -9.58
C GLU A 353 0.74 -11.86 -9.21
N VAL A 354 -0.37 -11.40 -8.63
CA VAL A 354 -0.56 -10.01 -8.17
C VAL A 354 0.30 -9.76 -6.94
N VAL A 355 0.30 -10.69 -5.98
CA VAL A 355 1.17 -10.62 -4.79
C VAL A 355 2.64 -10.59 -5.21
N LEU A 356 3.03 -11.38 -6.22
CA LEU A 356 4.39 -11.41 -6.77
C LEU A 356 4.80 -10.06 -7.37
N LYS A 357 3.92 -9.45 -8.20
CA LYS A 357 4.17 -8.12 -8.76
C LYS A 357 4.36 -7.07 -7.67
N ILE A 358 3.45 -7.03 -6.68
CA ILE A 358 3.52 -6.09 -5.55
C ILE A 358 4.80 -6.31 -4.74
N SER A 359 5.12 -7.55 -4.41
CA SER A 359 6.33 -7.92 -3.65
C SER A 359 7.60 -7.48 -4.37
N ALA A 360 7.61 -7.55 -5.70
CA ALA A 360 8.74 -7.11 -6.50
C ALA A 360 8.86 -5.58 -6.57
N VAL A 361 7.76 -4.84 -6.49
CA VAL A 361 7.82 -3.37 -6.34
C VAL A 361 8.34 -2.98 -4.96
N VAL A 362 7.94 -3.71 -3.92
CA VAL A 362 8.38 -3.47 -2.53
C VAL A 362 9.87 -3.81 -2.35
N ASN A 363 10.31 -4.99 -2.82
CA ASN A 363 11.63 -5.55 -2.51
C ASN A 363 12.53 -5.78 -3.75
N GLY A 364 12.31 -5.02 -4.83
CA GLY A 364 13.17 -4.99 -6.01
C GLY A 364 12.61 -5.75 -7.21
N TYR A 365 12.43 -5.03 -8.32
CA TYR A 365 11.78 -5.52 -9.53
C TYR A 365 12.82 -5.92 -10.57
N TYR A 366 12.97 -7.22 -10.80
CA TYR A 366 13.92 -7.79 -11.77
C TYR A 366 13.18 -8.72 -12.75
N PRO A 367 12.51 -8.16 -13.77
CA PRO A 367 11.76 -8.93 -14.75
C PRO A 367 12.68 -9.59 -15.80
N LYS A 368 12.16 -10.66 -16.40
CA LYS A 368 12.68 -11.34 -17.58
C LYS A 368 11.50 -11.59 -18.51
N GLU A 369 11.61 -11.17 -19.77
CA GLU A 369 10.67 -11.61 -20.82
C GLU A 369 10.84 -13.12 -21.06
N LEU A 370 9.82 -13.78 -21.60
CA LEU A 370 9.82 -15.24 -21.82
C LEU A 370 11.04 -15.72 -22.61
N SER A 371 11.47 -14.97 -23.63
CA SER A 371 12.67 -15.29 -24.43
C SER A 371 13.94 -15.26 -23.59
N GLU A 372 14.10 -14.22 -22.75
CA GLU A 372 15.25 -14.10 -21.86
C GLU A 372 15.24 -15.16 -20.76
N TYR A 373 14.06 -15.46 -20.20
CA TYR A 373 13.90 -16.52 -19.21
C TYR A 373 14.25 -17.89 -19.79
N ASN A 374 13.85 -18.18 -21.03
CA ASN A 374 14.13 -19.45 -21.68
C ASN A 374 15.62 -19.73 -21.86
N ASN A 375 16.43 -18.67 -22.01
CA ASN A 375 17.89 -18.75 -22.12
C ASN A 375 18.62 -18.99 -20.78
N LEU A 376 17.91 -18.96 -19.65
CA LEU A 376 18.49 -19.21 -18.33
C LEU A 376 18.76 -20.71 -18.09
N THR A 377 19.78 -20.99 -17.29
CA THR A 377 20.03 -22.34 -16.76
C THR A 377 18.92 -22.77 -15.78
N SER A 378 18.79 -24.07 -15.50
CA SER A 378 17.78 -24.57 -14.57
C SER A 378 17.90 -23.97 -13.17
N SER A 379 19.13 -23.73 -12.68
CA SER A 379 19.38 -23.14 -11.36
C SER A 379 19.04 -21.64 -11.30
N GLU A 380 19.17 -20.93 -12.42
CA GLU A 380 18.73 -19.54 -12.54
C GLU A 380 17.21 -19.46 -12.67
N LYS A 381 16.60 -20.32 -13.49
CA LYS A 381 15.13 -20.40 -13.65
C LYS A 381 14.43 -20.60 -12.31
N ALA A 382 14.97 -21.43 -11.42
CA ALA A 382 14.44 -21.66 -10.09
C ALA A 382 14.31 -20.39 -9.22
N LYS A 383 15.01 -19.31 -9.57
CA LYS A 383 14.94 -18.02 -8.84
C LYS A 383 13.79 -17.14 -9.32
N TYR A 384 13.09 -17.49 -10.39
CA TYR A 384 12.02 -16.68 -10.97
C TYR A 384 10.67 -17.40 -10.86
N LYS A 385 9.60 -16.62 -10.76
CA LYS A 385 8.22 -17.08 -10.82
C LYS A 385 7.51 -16.42 -12.00
N LYS A 386 6.58 -17.14 -12.62
CA LYS A 386 5.78 -16.65 -13.74
C LYS A 386 4.82 -15.56 -13.23
N ALA A 387 4.84 -14.40 -13.86
CA ALA A 387 3.96 -13.27 -13.54
C ALA A 387 2.81 -13.10 -14.54
N ASN A 388 3.03 -13.54 -15.78
CA ASN A 388 2.01 -13.78 -16.81
C ASN A 388 2.66 -14.64 -17.93
N ASP A 389 1.96 -14.87 -19.04
CA ASP A 389 2.44 -15.72 -20.14
C ASP A 389 3.79 -15.30 -20.75
N ASN A 390 4.10 -14.01 -20.72
CA ASN A 390 5.30 -13.46 -21.34
C ASN A 390 6.34 -12.93 -20.34
N LEU A 391 6.03 -12.92 -19.04
CA LEU A 391 6.84 -12.23 -18.04
C LEU A 391 7.13 -13.11 -16.81
N TYR A 392 8.40 -13.15 -16.41
CA TYR A 392 8.90 -13.80 -15.21
C TYR A 392 9.56 -12.79 -14.30
N ILE A 393 9.33 -12.90 -13.00
CA ILE A 393 9.87 -11.98 -12.00
C ILE A 393 10.79 -12.77 -11.07
N LYS A 394 12.00 -12.26 -10.82
CA LYS A 394 12.88 -12.84 -9.80
C LYS A 394 12.17 -12.81 -8.45
N THR A 395 12.05 -13.96 -7.81
CA THR A 395 11.33 -14.12 -6.54
C THR A 395 11.91 -13.16 -5.50
N PRO A 396 11.12 -12.20 -5.00
CA PRO A 396 11.60 -11.26 -3.98
C PRO A 396 11.90 -11.97 -2.66
N ASN A 397 12.90 -11.50 -1.92
CA ASN A 397 13.20 -12.08 -0.59
C ASN A 397 11.99 -11.93 0.33
N GLY A 398 11.58 -13.01 1.01
CA GLY A 398 10.38 -13.03 1.86
C GLY A 398 9.05 -13.18 1.09
N TYR A 399 9.08 -13.50 -0.21
CA TYR A 399 7.86 -13.62 -1.02
C TYR A 399 6.88 -14.65 -0.44
N ASP A 400 7.38 -15.81 0.00
CA ASP A 400 6.51 -16.88 0.49
C ASP A 400 5.79 -16.47 1.79
N GLU A 401 6.44 -15.73 2.69
CA GLU A 401 5.81 -15.16 3.90
C GLU A 401 4.74 -14.12 3.56
N ARG A 402 5.00 -13.24 2.58
CA ARG A 402 3.99 -12.27 2.09
C ARG A 402 2.78 -12.98 1.49
N LEU A 403 3.03 -14.05 0.73
CA LEU A 403 1.98 -14.83 0.10
C LEU A 403 1.12 -15.55 1.16
N GLU A 404 1.76 -16.16 2.15
CA GLU A 404 1.07 -16.81 3.27
C GLU A 404 0.22 -15.82 4.06
N ASN A 405 0.78 -14.66 4.44
CA ASN A 405 0.04 -13.59 5.12
C ASN A 405 -1.15 -13.09 4.28
N PHE A 406 -0.96 -12.94 2.97
CA PHE A 406 -2.05 -12.56 2.07
C PHE A 406 -3.14 -13.64 2.01
N HIS A 407 -2.80 -14.92 1.92
CA HIS A 407 -3.78 -16.01 1.91
C HIS A 407 -4.55 -16.11 3.24
N LYS A 408 -3.88 -15.92 4.38
CA LYS A 408 -4.51 -15.83 5.71
C LYS A 408 -5.54 -14.69 5.78
N LEU A 409 -5.17 -13.50 5.30
CA LEU A 409 -6.10 -12.37 5.21
C LEU A 409 -7.22 -12.60 4.19
N LYS A 410 -6.91 -13.20 3.05
CA LYS A 410 -7.88 -13.56 2.02
C LYS A 410 -8.98 -14.46 2.59
N GLN A 411 -8.59 -15.48 3.35
CA GLN A 411 -9.53 -16.36 4.02
C GLN A 411 -10.32 -15.62 5.11
N HIS A 412 -9.64 -14.86 5.98
CA HIS A 412 -10.28 -14.13 7.08
C HIS A 412 -11.30 -13.08 6.60
N MET A 413 -11.02 -12.43 5.48
CA MET A 413 -11.82 -11.35 4.91
C MET A 413 -12.75 -11.83 3.79
N GLU A 414 -12.77 -13.13 3.48
CA GLU A 414 -13.59 -13.75 2.43
C GLU A 414 -13.39 -13.15 1.02
N LEU A 415 -12.14 -12.90 0.62
CA LEU A 415 -11.73 -12.17 -0.60
C LEU A 415 -11.68 -12.99 -1.89
#